data_AF-A0A9Q8Z3A5-F1
#
_entry.id   AF-A0A9Q8Z3A5-F1
#
_cell.length_a   1.000
_cell.length_b   1.000
_cell.length_c   1.000
_cell.angle_alpha   90.00
_cell.angle_beta   90.00
_cell.angle_gamma   90.00
#
_symmetry.space_group_name_H-M   'P 1'
#
loop_
_entity.id
_entity.type
_entity.pdbx_description
1 polymer ?
#
loop_
_entity_poly.entity_id
_entity_poly.type
_entity_poly.pdbx_seq_one_letter_code
_entity_poly.pdbx_strand_id
1 'polypeptide(L)'
;MPTTRGQQRNAEMEAALKLFFSSPRFAVAGASSDPAKYGHKIFAWYLQHSLPATPLNPRCSSVTILNRQHTTVPSPTALQDPPASQYSLSVITPPAVTKTLLKEAKEAGIPAVWLQPGSFDAEILEYAKANFQAAIGGDGGRGSEGWCVLVDGEEGMRLAGREGSRL
;
A
#
# COMPACT_ATOMS: atom_id res chain seq x y z
N MET A 1 -29.59 -12.95 12.47
CA MET A 1 -29.18 -13.97 11.46
C MET A 1 -27.66 -14.08 11.52
N PRO A 2 -27.07 -15.30 11.49
CA PRO A 2 -25.61 -15.43 11.44
C PRO A 2 -25.07 -14.92 10.11
N THR A 3 -23.97 -14.17 10.17
CA THR A 3 -23.27 -13.62 9.01
C THR A 3 -22.64 -14.76 8.20
N THR A 4 -22.76 -14.74 6.87
CA THR A 4 -22.12 -15.76 6.03
C THR A 4 -20.60 -15.58 6.00
N ARG A 5 -19.86 -16.66 5.70
CA ARG A 5 -18.38 -16.61 5.56
C ARG A 5 -17.92 -15.55 4.54
N GLY A 6 -18.71 -15.31 3.49
CA GLY A 6 -18.44 -14.26 2.50
C GLY A 6 -18.64 -12.85 3.06
N GLN A 7 -19.72 -12.63 3.82
CA GLN A 7 -19.97 -11.34 4.47
C GLN A 7 -18.90 -11.01 5.52
N GLN A 8 -18.44 -12.01 6.27
CA GLN A 8 -17.37 -11.84 7.27
C GLN A 8 -16.05 -11.43 6.61
N ARG A 9 -15.64 -12.10 5.51
CA ARG A 9 -14.42 -11.76 4.76
C ARG A 9 -14.47 -10.33 4.19
N ASN A 10 -15.64 -9.87 3.73
CA ASN A 10 -15.79 -8.51 3.22
C ASN A 10 -15.64 -7.47 4.35
N ALA A 11 -16.27 -7.70 5.50
CA ALA A 11 -16.15 -6.79 6.65
C ALA A 11 -14.71 -6.71 7.19
N GLU A 12 -13.97 -7.83 7.20
CA GLU A 12 -12.54 -7.86 7.54
C GLU A 12 -11.70 -7.01 6.58
N MET A 13 -11.97 -7.09 5.27
CA MET A 13 -11.26 -6.28 4.28
C MET A 13 -11.63 -4.79 4.34
N GLU A 14 -12.88 -4.44 4.59
CA GLU A 14 -13.29 -3.05 4.83
C GLU A 14 -12.60 -2.47 6.07
N ALA A 15 -12.49 -3.24 7.15
CA ALA A 15 -11.75 -2.85 8.34
C ALA A 15 -10.25 -2.68 8.06
N ALA A 16 -9.65 -3.57 7.26
CA ALA A 16 -8.27 -3.48 6.84
C ALA A 16 -8.00 -2.23 5.98
N LEU A 17 -8.88 -1.92 5.03
CA LEU A 17 -8.84 -0.69 4.23
C LEU A 17 -8.94 0.56 5.09
N LYS A 18 -9.89 0.57 6.03
CA LYS A 18 -10.06 1.67 6.97
C LYS A 18 -8.80 1.91 7.80
N LEU A 19 -8.17 0.85 8.31
CA LEU A 19 -6.92 0.95 9.09
C LEU A 19 -5.75 1.42 8.22
N PHE A 20 -5.62 0.89 7.01
CA PHE A 20 -4.58 1.33 6.07
C PHE A 20 -4.68 2.84 5.80
N PHE A 21 -5.88 3.32 5.48
CA PHE A 21 -6.10 4.75 5.23
C PHE A 21 -6.21 5.61 6.49
N SER A 22 -6.19 5.06 7.71
CA SER A 22 -6.09 5.90 8.92
C SER A 22 -4.68 6.45 9.15
N SER A 23 -3.65 5.81 8.56
CA SER A 23 -2.26 6.25 8.69
C SER A 23 -2.02 7.63 8.08
N PRO A 24 -1.37 8.58 8.78
CA PRO A 24 -1.20 9.94 8.28
C PRO A 24 -0.36 10.02 7.00
N ARG A 25 0.54 9.06 6.77
CA ARG A 25 1.39 8.99 5.59
C ARG A 25 1.39 7.60 4.96
N PHE A 26 1.86 7.53 3.72
CA PHE A 26 1.97 6.31 2.95
C PHE A 26 3.39 6.13 2.39
N ALA A 27 3.84 4.88 2.33
CA ALA A 27 5.07 4.50 1.66
C ALA A 27 4.71 3.68 0.43
N VAL A 28 5.36 3.92 -0.71
CA VAL A 28 5.04 3.23 -1.97
C VAL A 28 6.27 2.52 -2.50
N ALA A 29 6.34 1.21 -2.25
CA ALA A 29 7.45 0.38 -2.68
C ALA A 29 7.30 -0.10 -4.13
N GLY A 30 8.32 0.17 -4.93
CA GLY A 30 8.30 -0.06 -6.37
C GLY A 30 7.97 1.18 -7.20
N ALA A 31 8.04 2.38 -6.60
CA ALA A 31 7.87 3.64 -7.32
C ALA A 31 8.90 3.78 -8.47
N SER A 32 8.46 4.32 -9.60
CA SER A 32 9.27 4.45 -10.81
C SER A 32 8.94 5.72 -11.58
N SER A 33 9.94 6.34 -12.22
CA SER A 33 9.73 7.45 -13.15
C SER A 33 9.07 7.04 -14.47
N ASP A 34 9.02 5.74 -14.78
CA ASP A 34 8.47 5.20 -16.02
C ASP A 34 6.93 5.15 -15.97
N PRO A 35 6.20 5.97 -16.77
CA PRO A 35 4.74 6.03 -16.75
C PRO A 35 4.04 4.73 -17.14
N ALA A 36 4.73 3.82 -17.84
CA ALA A 36 4.16 2.52 -18.19
C ALA A 36 4.02 1.61 -16.96
N LYS A 37 4.85 1.80 -15.91
CA LYS A 37 4.88 0.94 -14.73
C LYS A 37 3.79 1.29 -13.73
N TYR A 38 3.20 0.26 -13.11
CA TYR A 38 2.19 0.43 -12.06
C TYR A 38 2.71 1.23 -10.86
N GLY A 39 3.98 1.10 -10.50
CA GLY A 39 4.58 1.91 -9.43
C GLY A 39 4.53 3.42 -9.71
N HIS A 40 4.58 3.85 -10.98
CA HIS A 40 4.36 5.25 -11.34
C HIS A 40 2.89 5.64 -11.17
N LYS A 41 1.98 4.84 -11.74
CA LYS A 41 0.54 5.10 -11.72
C LYS A 41 -0.03 5.16 -10.30
N ILE A 42 0.38 4.22 -9.44
CA ILE A 42 -0.07 4.15 -8.05
C ILE A 42 0.51 5.30 -7.23
N PHE A 43 1.80 5.61 -7.38
CA PHE A 43 2.35 6.77 -6.67
C PHE A 43 1.68 8.08 -7.12
N ALA A 44 1.46 8.25 -8.42
CA ALA A 44 0.70 9.39 -8.96
C ALA A 44 -0.71 9.46 -8.36
N TRP A 45 -1.41 8.32 -8.19
CA TRP A 45 -2.71 8.26 -7.54
C TRP A 45 -2.65 8.82 -6.11
N TYR A 46 -1.67 8.42 -5.28
CA TYR A 46 -1.53 9.00 -3.93
C TYR A 46 -1.35 10.52 -3.98
N LEU A 47 -0.50 11.02 -4.88
CA LEU A 47 -0.26 12.46 -5.03
C LEU A 47 -1.52 13.21 -5.47
N GLN A 48 -2.26 12.68 -6.43
CA GLN A 48 -3.48 13.29 -6.97
C GLN A 48 -4.60 13.39 -5.92
N HIS A 49 -4.63 12.48 -4.95
CA HIS A 49 -5.59 12.50 -3.84
C HIS A 49 -5.05 13.26 -2.62
N SER A 50 -3.97 14.02 -2.78
CA SER A 50 -3.34 14.80 -1.71
C SER A 50 -2.94 13.95 -0.50
N LEU A 51 -2.64 12.66 -0.71
CA LEU A 51 -2.15 11.76 0.34
C LEU A 51 -0.62 11.88 0.44
N PRO A 52 -0.07 12.22 1.62
CA PRO A 52 1.38 12.31 1.78
C PRO A 52 2.04 10.95 1.56
N ALA A 53 2.79 10.81 0.45
CA ALA A 53 3.41 9.56 0.06
C ALA A 53 4.93 9.70 -0.13
N THR A 54 5.68 8.74 0.41
CA THR A 54 7.13 8.61 0.25
C THR A 54 7.44 7.44 -0.69
N PRO A 55 8.14 7.64 -1.82
CA PRO A 55 8.48 6.56 -2.73
C PRO A 55 9.64 5.72 -2.19
N LEU A 56 9.53 4.39 -2.26
CA LEU A 56 10.55 3.44 -1.85
C LEU A 56 11.18 2.79 -3.10
N ASN A 57 12.48 3.00 -3.28
CA ASN A 57 13.26 2.41 -4.37
C ASN A 57 14.76 2.41 -4.02
N PRO A 58 15.41 1.25 -3.80
CA PRO A 58 16.83 1.19 -3.47
C PRO A 58 17.77 1.44 -4.66
N ARG A 59 17.25 1.44 -5.90
CA ARG A 59 18.08 1.55 -7.12
C ARG A 59 18.25 2.98 -7.63
N CYS A 60 17.42 3.90 -7.15
CA CYS A 60 17.42 5.30 -7.58
C CYS A 60 17.21 6.17 -6.35
N SER A 61 17.88 7.31 -6.27
CA SER A 61 17.74 8.29 -5.16
C SER A 61 16.54 9.24 -5.32
N SER A 62 15.92 9.25 -6.50
CA SER A 62 14.68 9.99 -6.76
C SER A 62 13.88 9.36 -7.90
N VAL A 63 12.59 9.69 -7.95
CA VAL A 63 11.70 9.41 -9.07
C VAL A 63 11.02 10.69 -9.53
N THR A 64 10.68 10.81 -10.81
CA THR A 64 9.95 11.95 -11.36
C THR A 64 8.54 11.54 -11.75
N ILE A 65 7.53 12.11 -11.09
CA ILE A 65 6.11 11.76 -11.24
C ILE A 65 5.31 13.06 -11.17
N LEU A 66 4.30 13.23 -12.04
CA LEU A 66 3.55 14.51 -12.18
C LEU A 66 4.46 15.75 -12.35
N ASN A 67 5.53 15.61 -13.14
CA ASN A 67 6.54 16.65 -13.39
C ASN A 67 7.24 17.19 -12.13
N ARG A 68 7.24 16.40 -11.04
CA ARG A 68 7.92 16.74 -9.79
C ARG A 68 8.89 15.62 -9.42
N GLN A 69 10.05 16.00 -8.90
CA GLN A 69 11.02 15.05 -8.37
C GLN A 69 10.68 14.73 -6.91
N HIS A 70 10.69 13.43 -6.58
CA HIS A 70 10.44 12.92 -5.25
C HIS A 70 11.65 12.10 -4.80
N THR A 71 12.28 12.50 -3.70
CA THR A 71 13.37 11.74 -3.07
C THR A 71 12.84 10.39 -2.61
N THR A 72 13.58 9.33 -2.93
CA THR A 72 13.26 7.98 -2.52
C THR A 72 14.01 7.61 -1.26
N VAL A 73 13.46 6.65 -0.52
CA VAL A 73 14.20 5.91 0.51
C VAL A 73 14.41 4.46 0.07
N PRO A 74 15.49 3.79 0.51
CA PRO A 74 15.82 2.45 0.01
C PRO A 74 14.91 1.35 0.56
N SER A 75 14.40 1.51 1.78
CA SER A 75 13.64 0.50 2.52
C SER A 75 12.68 1.12 3.55
N PRO A 76 11.74 0.35 4.12
CA PRO A 76 10.87 0.82 5.19
C PRO A 76 11.62 1.24 6.47
N THR A 77 12.74 0.59 6.78
CA THR A 77 13.59 0.91 7.95
C THR A 77 14.28 2.27 7.86
N ALA A 78 14.34 2.86 6.65
CA ALA A 78 14.87 4.21 6.44
C ALA A 78 13.84 5.34 6.69
N LEU A 79 12.59 5.01 7.04
CA LEU A 79 11.55 5.98 7.39
C LEU A 79 11.73 6.44 8.85
N GLN A 80 12.50 7.51 9.04
CA GLN A 80 12.84 8.03 10.38
C GLN A 80 12.07 9.29 10.78
N ASP A 81 11.73 10.16 9.82
CA ASP A 81 11.00 11.39 10.08
C ASP A 81 9.84 11.61 9.08
N PRO A 82 8.57 11.40 9.50
CA PRO A 82 8.17 10.80 10.78
C PRO A 82 8.54 9.30 10.87
N PRO A 83 8.44 8.67 12.06
CA PRO A 83 8.75 7.25 12.23
C PRO A 83 7.84 6.35 11.39
N ALA A 84 8.35 5.18 10.99
CA ALA A 84 7.62 4.24 10.12
C ALA A 84 6.27 3.77 10.68
N SER A 85 6.05 3.84 12.00
CA SER A 85 4.75 3.57 12.63
C SER A 85 3.63 4.55 12.23
N GLN A 86 3.96 5.68 11.62
CA GLN A 86 3.02 6.62 11.03
C GLN A 86 2.70 6.34 9.54
N TYR A 87 3.29 5.30 8.96
CA TYR A 87 3.13 4.96 7.56
C TYR A 87 2.29 3.70 7.37
N SER A 88 1.40 3.70 6.39
CA SER A 88 0.93 2.47 5.74
C SER A 88 1.71 2.21 4.46
N LEU A 89 1.98 0.95 4.14
CA LEU A 89 2.87 0.57 3.04
C LEU A 89 2.11 -0.05 1.86
N SER A 90 2.14 0.61 0.70
CA SER A 90 1.69 0.10 -0.58
C SER A 90 2.84 -0.64 -1.29
N VAL A 91 2.61 -1.90 -1.66
CA VAL A 91 3.64 -2.78 -2.23
C VAL A 91 3.29 -3.19 -3.66
N ILE A 92 4.16 -2.81 -4.60
CA ILE A 92 4.04 -3.07 -6.05
C ILE A 92 5.26 -3.85 -6.57
N THR A 93 6.15 -4.29 -5.67
CA THR A 93 7.36 -5.03 -6.04
C THR A 93 7.06 -6.50 -6.38
N PRO A 94 7.89 -7.16 -7.20
CA PRO A 94 7.75 -8.60 -7.44
C PRO A 94 7.89 -9.42 -6.13
N PRO A 95 7.29 -10.63 -6.05
CA PRO A 95 7.25 -11.46 -4.83
C PRO A 95 8.59 -11.65 -4.13
N ALA A 96 9.66 -11.89 -4.91
CA ALA A 96 11.01 -12.09 -4.38
C ALA A 96 11.53 -10.90 -3.56
N VAL A 97 11.12 -9.67 -3.91
CA VAL A 97 11.48 -8.44 -3.19
C VAL A 97 10.48 -8.17 -2.06
N THR A 98 9.19 -8.43 -2.30
CA THR A 98 8.12 -8.21 -1.32
C THR A 98 8.36 -8.94 -0.01
N LYS A 99 8.85 -10.18 -0.03
CA LYS A 99 9.13 -10.96 1.19
C LYS A 99 10.14 -10.28 2.11
N THR A 100 11.21 -9.70 1.55
CA THR A 100 12.21 -8.95 2.32
C THR A 100 11.62 -7.64 2.83
N LEU A 101 10.90 -6.91 1.96
CA LEU A 101 10.27 -5.65 2.30
C LEU A 101 9.28 -5.77 3.46
N LEU A 102 8.49 -6.85 3.52
CA LEU A 102 7.55 -7.08 4.61
C LEU A 102 8.26 -7.34 5.96
N LYS A 103 9.42 -7.98 5.95
CA LYS A 103 10.22 -8.17 7.18
C LYS A 103 10.74 -6.83 7.69
N GLU A 104 11.30 -6.02 6.80
CA GLU A 104 11.78 -4.67 7.12
C GLU A 104 10.63 -3.76 7.60
N ALA A 105 9.46 -3.85 6.97
CA ALA A 105 8.29 -3.08 7.36
C ALA A 105 7.79 -3.47 8.76
N LYS A 106 7.78 -4.78 9.06
CA LYS A 106 7.45 -5.28 10.39
C LYS A 106 8.45 -4.78 11.43
N GLU A 107 9.75 -4.88 11.14
CA GLU A 107 10.83 -4.40 12.02
C GLU A 107 10.74 -2.89 12.28
N ALA A 108 10.44 -2.11 11.24
CA ALA A 108 10.26 -0.66 11.35
C ALA A 108 8.98 -0.25 12.11
N GLY A 109 8.04 -1.18 12.31
CA GLY A 109 6.79 -0.94 13.03
C GLY A 109 5.65 -0.38 12.19
N ILE A 110 5.66 -0.62 10.87
CA ILE A 110 4.53 -0.25 9.99
C ILE A 110 3.28 -1.05 10.38
N PRO A 111 2.14 -0.39 10.67
CA PRO A 111 0.93 -1.07 11.12
C PRO A 111 0.18 -1.83 10.03
N ALA A 112 0.20 -1.34 8.79
CA ALA A 112 -0.64 -1.88 7.71
C ALA A 112 0.06 -1.91 6.36
N VAL A 113 -0.25 -2.96 5.59
CA VAL A 113 0.30 -3.20 4.25
C VAL A 113 -0.81 -3.47 3.24
N TRP A 114 -0.59 -3.02 2.00
CA TRP A 114 -1.44 -3.34 0.86
C TRP A 114 -0.59 -3.91 -0.28
N LEU A 115 -0.76 -5.20 -0.52
CA LEU A 115 -0.09 -5.94 -1.58
C LEU A 115 -0.91 -5.86 -2.86
N GLN A 116 -0.39 -5.18 -3.88
CA GLN A 116 -1.07 -5.09 -5.17
C GLN A 116 -1.06 -6.44 -5.89
N PRO A 117 -1.99 -6.69 -6.83
CA PRO A 117 -1.97 -7.87 -7.68
C PRO A 117 -0.60 -8.09 -8.33
N GLY A 118 -0.11 -9.33 -8.30
CA GLY A 118 1.21 -9.70 -8.81
C GLY A 118 2.39 -9.40 -7.88
N SER A 119 2.18 -8.76 -6.72
CA SER A 119 3.27 -8.48 -5.75
C SER A 119 3.49 -9.57 -4.71
N PHE A 120 2.62 -10.59 -4.66
CA PHE A 120 2.59 -11.62 -3.62
C PHE A 120 2.27 -13.00 -4.18
N ASP A 121 2.62 -14.02 -3.40
CA ASP A 121 2.14 -15.39 -3.50
C ASP A 121 1.39 -15.77 -2.19
N ALA A 122 1.01 -17.04 -2.06
CA ALA A 122 0.30 -17.52 -0.87
C ALA A 122 1.10 -17.31 0.43
N GLU A 123 2.39 -17.64 0.43
CA GLU A 123 3.25 -17.50 1.62
C GLU A 123 3.38 -16.04 2.05
N ILE A 124 3.55 -15.13 1.09
CA ILE A 124 3.68 -13.70 1.35
C ILE A 124 2.37 -13.14 1.93
N LEU A 125 1.23 -13.55 1.39
CA LEU A 125 -0.07 -13.10 1.89
C LEU A 125 -0.35 -13.63 3.31
N GLU A 126 0.00 -14.89 3.59
CA GLU A 126 -0.09 -15.47 4.94
C GLU A 126 0.83 -14.73 5.92
N TYR A 127 2.08 -14.45 5.52
CA TYR A 127 3.00 -13.67 6.32
C TYR A 127 2.43 -12.28 6.63
N ALA A 128 1.88 -11.58 5.64
CA ALA A 128 1.31 -10.26 5.86
C ALA A 128 0.13 -10.31 6.87
N LYS A 129 -0.79 -11.25 6.71
CA LYS A 129 -1.95 -11.40 7.61
C LYS A 129 -1.55 -11.74 9.05
N ALA A 130 -0.46 -12.49 9.24
CA ALA A 130 0.01 -12.88 10.56
C ALA A 130 0.82 -11.80 11.29
N ASN A 131 1.35 -10.80 10.59
CA ASN A 131 2.36 -9.89 11.13
C ASN A 131 1.97 -8.40 11.14
N PHE A 132 0.90 -8.02 10.44
CA PHE A 132 0.43 -6.63 10.38
C PHE A 132 -0.98 -6.53 10.98
N GLN A 133 -1.31 -5.34 11.50
CA GLN A 133 -2.65 -5.08 12.02
C GLN A 133 -3.69 -5.07 10.90
N ALA A 134 -3.28 -4.66 9.69
CA ALA A 134 -4.06 -4.84 8.47
C ALA A 134 -3.16 -5.29 7.32
N ALA A 135 -3.64 -6.28 6.56
CA ALA A 135 -3.03 -6.76 5.34
C ALA A 135 -4.11 -6.86 4.25
N ILE A 136 -3.98 -6.04 3.21
CA ILE A 136 -4.90 -6.01 2.08
C ILE A 136 -4.23 -6.74 0.90
N GLY A 137 -4.91 -7.73 0.33
CA GLY A 137 -4.40 -8.55 -0.76
C GLY A 137 -5.15 -9.88 -0.89
N GLY A 138 -4.84 -10.64 -1.95
CA GLY A 138 -5.54 -11.87 -2.32
C GLY A 138 -6.82 -11.64 -3.10
N ASP A 139 -7.62 -12.69 -3.27
CA ASP A 139 -8.86 -12.64 -4.05
C ASP A 139 -9.89 -11.68 -3.43
N GLY A 140 -10.63 -10.99 -4.28
CA GLY A 140 -11.62 -9.97 -3.91
C GLY A 140 -11.37 -8.66 -4.64
N GLY A 141 -11.79 -7.56 -4.03
CA GLY A 141 -11.77 -6.25 -4.67
C GLY A 141 -12.81 -6.12 -5.77
N ARG A 142 -12.93 -4.92 -6.33
CA ARG A 142 -13.82 -4.66 -7.48
C ARG A 142 -13.19 -5.04 -8.82
N GLY A 143 -11.90 -5.36 -8.83
CA GLY A 143 -11.16 -5.83 -10.00
C GLY A 143 -11.20 -7.36 -10.16
N SER A 144 -10.72 -7.85 -11.31
CA SER A 144 -10.63 -9.30 -11.61
C SER A 144 -9.40 -9.98 -11.01
N GLU A 145 -8.41 -9.21 -10.54
CA GLU A 145 -7.09 -9.71 -10.11
C GLU A 145 -6.80 -9.49 -8.61
N GLY A 146 -7.80 -9.07 -7.84
CA GLY A 146 -7.66 -8.74 -6.42
C GLY A 146 -7.78 -7.24 -6.13
N TRP A 147 -7.39 -6.86 -4.91
CA TRP A 147 -7.50 -5.50 -4.38
C TRP A 147 -6.44 -4.55 -4.94
N CYS A 148 -6.85 -3.50 -5.64
CA CYS A 148 -5.95 -2.57 -6.31
C CYS A 148 -6.17 -1.13 -5.84
N VAL A 149 -5.12 -0.37 -5.54
CA VAL A 149 -5.26 1.04 -5.11
C VAL A 149 -6.00 1.87 -6.17
N LEU A 150 -5.73 1.63 -7.46
CA LEU A 150 -6.36 2.37 -8.56
C LEU A 150 -7.86 2.07 -8.72
N VAL A 151 -8.36 1.00 -8.10
CA VAL A 151 -9.75 0.54 -8.24
C VAL A 151 -10.52 0.70 -6.91
N ASP A 152 -9.92 0.27 -5.81
CA ASP A 152 -10.53 0.18 -4.48
C ASP A 152 -10.08 1.31 -3.53
N GLY A 153 -9.09 2.13 -3.93
CA GLY A 153 -8.51 3.17 -3.08
C GLY A 153 -9.49 4.26 -2.66
N GLU A 154 -10.37 4.68 -3.57
CA GLU A 154 -11.43 5.68 -3.28
C GLU A 154 -12.39 5.18 -2.19
N GLU A 155 -12.79 3.91 -2.26
CA GLU A 155 -13.66 3.30 -1.25
C GLU A 155 -12.94 3.17 0.09
N GLY A 156 -11.67 2.78 0.09
CA GLY A 156 -10.88 2.71 1.32
C GLY A 156 -10.70 4.08 1.99
N MET A 157 -10.48 5.15 1.22
CA MET A 157 -10.46 6.52 1.75
C MET A 157 -11.81 6.91 2.37
N ARG A 158 -12.91 6.61 1.67
CA ARG A 158 -14.28 6.86 2.17
C ARG A 158 -14.53 6.16 3.50
N LEU A 159 -14.13 4.89 3.63
CA LEU A 159 -14.25 4.11 4.87
C LEU A 159 -13.44 4.71 6.03
N ALA A 160 -12.31 5.36 5.73
CA ALA A 160 -11.48 6.06 6.70
C ALA A 160 -11.93 7.52 6.97
N GLY A 161 -13.00 7.99 6.32
CA GLY A 161 -13.46 9.37 6.45
C GLY A 161 -12.52 10.39 5.83
N ARG A 162 -11.71 9.99 4.85
CA ARG A 162 -10.88 10.90 4.05
C ARG A 162 -11.64 11.35 2.82
N GLU A 163 -11.80 12.66 2.68
CA GLU A 163 -12.29 13.25 1.43
C GLU A 163 -11.10 13.37 0.47
N GLY A 164 -11.13 12.63 -0.64
CA GLY A 164 -10.15 12.80 -1.71
C GLY A 164 -10.33 14.17 -2.34
N SER A 165 -9.33 15.05 -2.21
CA SER A 165 -9.31 16.30 -2.97
C SER A 165 -8.82 15.96 -4.38
N ARG A 166 -9.71 15.96 -5.37
CA ARG A 166 -9.32 15.90 -6.79
C ARG A 166 -8.78 17.27 -7.18
N LEU A 167 -7.45 17.38 -7.30
CA LEU A 167 -6.79 18.50 -7.96
C LEU A 167 -7.05 18.47 -9.47
#